data_AF-A0A074SZQ8-F1
#
_entry.id   AF-A0A074SZQ8-F1
#
_cell.length_a   1.000
_cell.length_b   1.000
_cell.length_c   1.000
_cell.angle_alpha   90.00
_cell.angle_beta   90.00
_cell.angle_gamma   90.00
#
_symmetry.space_group_name_H-M   'P 1'
#
loop_
_entity.id
_entity.type
_entity.pdbx_description
1 polymer ?
#
loop_
_entity_poly.entity_id
_entity_poly.type
_entity_poly.pdbx_seq_one_letter_code
_entity_poly.pdbx_strand_id
1 'polypeptide(L)'
;MTLRFLKVQTGQSYFQSVLTAIERSSALLNIHNSARQTLDHPLPPNGSYFPHLSLFYGGDQELKESLVQRLFEQGTAVSDKGEAGDAVAGISEIHVEEIWLVRSEGPPEAWEVLEKWKLGTSISR
;
A
#
# COMPACT_ATOMS: atom_id res chain seq x y z
N MET A 1 -13.72 1.91 3.95
CA MET A 1 -13.54 1.21 2.64
C MET A 1 -12.66 -0.01 2.88
N THR A 2 -13.01 -1.19 2.38
CA THR A 2 -12.17 -2.39 2.59
C THR A 2 -11.19 -2.60 1.45
N LEU A 3 -9.94 -2.91 1.78
CA LEU A 3 -8.86 -3.22 0.83
C LEU A 3 -8.38 -4.64 1.08
N ARG A 4 -8.52 -5.51 0.07
CA ARG A 4 -8.06 -6.90 0.14
C ARG A 4 -6.63 -7.04 -0.33
N PHE A 5 -5.86 -7.86 0.37
CA PHE A 5 -4.51 -8.24 -0.01
C PHE A 5 -4.56 -9.29 -1.13
N LEU A 6 -3.57 -9.25 -2.01
CA LEU A 6 -3.46 -10.19 -3.13
C LEU A 6 -2.23 -11.06 -2.97
N LYS A 7 -1.04 -10.44 -2.95
CA LYS A 7 0.22 -11.17 -2.97
C LYS A 7 1.32 -10.42 -2.24
N VAL A 8 2.01 -11.11 -1.34
CA VAL A 8 3.28 -10.66 -0.76
C VAL A 8 4.39 -10.90 -1.78
N GLN A 9 5.11 -9.83 -2.13
CA GLN A 9 6.13 -9.88 -3.15
C GLN A 9 7.20 -8.80 -2.97
N THR A 10 8.30 -8.98 -3.69
CA THR A 10 9.33 -7.94 -3.85
C THR A 10 8.93 -6.95 -4.93
N GLY A 11 9.29 -5.68 -4.77
CA GLY A 11 9.25 -4.69 -5.84
C GLY A 11 10.63 -4.18 -6.26
N GLN A 12 10.63 -3.25 -7.21
CA GLN A 12 11.82 -2.85 -7.96
C GLN A 12 12.51 -1.59 -7.43
N SER A 13 11.93 -0.89 -6.45
CA SER A 13 12.45 0.39 -5.94
C SER A 13 12.61 0.38 -4.43
N TYR A 14 13.27 1.40 -3.88
CA TYR A 14 13.46 1.55 -2.43
C TYR A 14 12.12 1.55 -1.67
N PHE A 15 11.14 2.33 -2.15
CA PHE A 15 9.80 2.47 -1.56
C PHE A 15 8.83 1.35 -1.96
N GLN A 16 9.23 0.48 -2.89
CA GLN A 16 8.50 -0.73 -3.24
C GLN A 16 9.45 -1.91 -3.05
N SER A 17 9.89 -2.14 -1.81
CA SER A 17 10.87 -3.18 -1.52
C SER A 17 10.21 -4.52 -1.20
N VAL A 18 9.60 -4.68 -0.02
CA VAL A 18 8.71 -5.80 0.29
C VAL A 18 7.33 -5.23 0.58
N LEU A 19 6.31 -5.78 -0.07
CA LEU A 19 4.95 -5.25 -0.03
C LEU A 19 3.93 -6.37 -0.18
N THR A 20 2.69 -6.07 0.19
CA THR A 20 1.53 -6.83 -0.29
C THR A 20 0.75 -6.01 -1.31
N ALA A 21 0.48 -6.60 -2.48
CA ALA A 21 -0.35 -5.98 -3.50
C ALA A 21 -1.80 -5.90 -3.02
N ILE A 22 -2.52 -4.84 -3.40
CA ILE A 22 -3.91 -4.62 -3.01
C ILE A 22 -4.82 -4.79 -4.22
N GLU A 23 -5.99 -5.39 -4.03
CA GLU A 23 -7.03 -5.49 -5.05
C GLU A 23 -7.50 -4.09 -5.48
N ARG A 24 -7.53 -3.84 -6.80
CA ARG A 24 -8.08 -2.59 -7.32
C ARG A 24 -9.60 -2.59 -7.15
N SER A 25 -10.11 -1.52 -6.54
CA SER A 25 -11.56 -1.25 -6.48
C SER A 25 -11.88 0.09 -7.13
N SER A 26 -13.12 0.26 -7.58
CA SER A 26 -13.60 1.54 -8.13
C SER A 26 -13.48 2.67 -7.11
N ALA A 27 -13.77 2.41 -5.83
CA ALA A 27 -13.60 3.38 -4.75
C ALA A 27 -12.15 3.85 -4.60
N LEU A 28 -11.19 2.91 -4.62
CA LEU A 28 -9.77 3.25 -4.50
C LEU A 28 -9.24 4.01 -5.72
N LEU A 29 -9.67 3.60 -6.92
CA LEU A 29 -9.36 4.31 -8.18
C LEU A 29 -9.91 5.73 -8.18
N ASN A 30 -11.13 5.93 -7.68
CA ASN A 30 -11.73 7.25 -7.58
C ASN A 30 -10.93 8.16 -6.65
N ILE A 31 -10.55 7.68 -5.45
CA ILE A 31 -9.70 8.45 -4.52
C ILE A 31 -8.36 8.81 -5.17
N HIS A 32 -7.71 7.84 -5.80
CA HIS A 32 -6.44 8.07 -6.51
C HIS A 32 -6.60 9.16 -7.58
N ASN A 33 -7.58 9.01 -8.47
CA ASN A 33 -7.79 9.95 -9.57
C ASN A 33 -8.16 11.35 -9.07
N SER A 34 -9.05 11.45 -8.08
CA SER A 34 -9.44 12.74 -7.49
C SER A 34 -8.25 13.43 -6.82
N ALA A 35 -7.45 12.73 -6.03
CA ALA A 35 -6.26 13.32 -5.39
C ALA A 35 -5.26 13.83 -6.43
N ARG A 36 -4.99 13.04 -7.48
CA ARG A 36 -4.06 13.40 -8.57
C ARG A 36 -4.55 14.61 -9.36
N GLN A 37 -5.85 14.66 -9.65
CA GLN A 37 -6.46 15.78 -10.35
C GLN A 37 -6.42 17.06 -9.50
N THR A 38 -6.78 16.99 -8.21
CA THR A 38 -6.78 18.14 -7.31
C THR A 38 -5.39 18.70 -7.07
N LEU A 39 -4.37 17.84 -7.00
CA LEU A 39 -2.97 18.25 -6.82
C LEU A 39 -2.26 18.61 -8.14
N ASP A 40 -2.98 18.63 -9.27
CA ASP A 40 -2.44 18.83 -10.62
C ASP A 40 -1.19 17.99 -10.91
N HIS A 41 -1.23 16.73 -10.48
CA HIS A 41 -0.09 15.83 -10.58
C HIS A 41 -0.50 14.59 -11.38
N PRO A 42 -0.48 14.64 -12.73
CA PRO A 42 -0.90 13.53 -13.58
C PRO A 42 0.13 12.39 -13.57
N LEU A 43 -0.33 11.14 -13.80
CA LEU A 43 0.57 9.99 -13.97
C LEU A 43 1.52 10.24 -15.15
N PRO A 44 2.79 9.81 -15.04
CA PRO A 44 3.70 9.88 -16.19
C PRO A 44 3.12 9.05 -17.35
N PRO A 45 3.53 9.31 -18.60
CA PRO A 45 3.16 8.46 -19.73
C PRO A 45 3.49 6.99 -19.42
N ASN A 46 2.52 6.09 -19.57
CA ASN A 46 2.58 4.66 -19.20
C ASN A 46 2.62 4.35 -17.69
N GLY A 47 2.48 5.36 -16.83
CA GLY A 47 2.30 5.17 -15.39
C GLY A 47 1.02 4.40 -15.12
N SER A 48 1.12 3.29 -14.40
CA SER A 48 -0.04 2.54 -13.93
C SER A 48 -0.19 2.69 -12.43
N TYR A 49 -1.42 2.82 -11.95
CA TYR A 49 -1.70 2.79 -10.52
C TYR A 49 -1.55 1.36 -10.00
N PHE A 50 -0.58 1.16 -9.12
CA PHE A 50 -0.33 -0.11 -8.44
C PHE A 50 -0.56 0.06 -6.93
N PRO A 51 -1.79 -0.18 -6.45
CA PRO A 51 -2.08 -0.10 -5.02
C PRO A 51 -1.40 -1.24 -4.28
N HIS A 52 -0.71 -0.89 -3.20
CA HIS A 52 0.01 -1.83 -2.35
C HIS A 52 0.14 -1.28 -0.94
N LEU A 53 0.41 -2.17 0.02
CA LEU A 53 0.86 -1.82 1.37
C LEU A 53 2.33 -2.24 1.50
N SER A 54 3.20 -1.27 1.75
CA SER A 54 4.61 -1.53 2.01
C SER A 54 4.78 -2.23 3.37
N LEU A 55 5.58 -3.28 3.40
CA LEU A 55 5.94 -4.02 4.61
C LEU A 55 7.38 -3.72 5.05
N PHE A 56 8.23 -3.33 4.09
CA PHE A 56 9.64 -2.98 4.32
C PHE A 56 10.14 -2.04 3.21
N TYR A 57 11.11 -1.18 3.55
CA TYR A 57 11.80 -0.28 2.62
C TYR A 57 13.30 -0.55 2.57
N GLY A 58 13.89 -0.43 1.38
CA GLY A 58 15.33 -0.62 1.15
C GLY A 58 15.75 -2.07 0.89
N GLY A 59 17.04 -2.37 1.12
CA GLY A 59 17.63 -3.67 0.81
C GLY A 59 17.96 -3.87 -0.68
N ASP A 60 18.93 -4.74 -0.94
CA ASP A 60 19.20 -5.28 -2.27
C ASP A 60 18.22 -6.41 -2.61
N GLN A 61 18.32 -6.96 -3.83
CA GLN A 61 17.40 -7.98 -4.30
C GLN A 61 17.47 -9.27 -3.45
N GLU A 62 18.67 -9.68 -3.05
CA GLU A 62 18.89 -10.88 -2.23
C GLU A 62 18.23 -10.76 -0.85
N LEU A 63 18.41 -9.61 -0.20
CA LEU A 63 17.76 -9.33 1.08
C LEU A 63 16.24 -9.34 0.94
N LYS A 64 15.69 -8.69 -0.09
CA LYS A 64 14.23 -8.65 -0.34
C LYS A 64 13.64 -10.04 -0.51
N GLU A 65 14.27 -10.87 -1.33
CA GLU A 65 13.83 -12.25 -1.59
C GLU A 65 13.88 -13.09 -0.32
N SER A 66 14.99 -12.99 0.44
CA SER A 66 15.13 -13.71 1.71
C SER A 66 14.09 -13.27 2.75
N LEU A 67 13.72 -11.99 2.80
CA LEU A 67 12.67 -11.48 3.69
C LEU A 67 11.29 -12.04 3.32
N VAL A 68 10.94 -12.03 2.03
CA VAL A 68 9.68 -12.63 1.57
C VAL A 68 9.64 -14.13 1.91
N GLN A 69 10.72 -14.86 1.61
CA GLN A 69 10.82 -16.28 1.94
C GLN A 69 10.62 -16.52 3.44
N ARG A 70 11.33 -15.77 4.29
CA ARG A 70 11.22 -15.88 5.76
C ARG A 70 9.81 -15.59 6.27
N LEU A 71 9.10 -14.62 5.70
CA LEU A 71 7.71 -14.34 6.08
C LEU A 71 6.82 -15.57 5.92
N PHE A 72 6.96 -16.29 4.80
CA PHE A 72 6.20 -17.52 4.55
C PHE A 72 6.67 -18.71 5.40
N GLU A 73 7.99 -18.91 5.52
CA GLU A 73 8.55 -20.01 6.33
C GLU A 73 8.17 -19.91 7.81
N GLN A 74 8.07 -18.69 8.33
CA GLN A 74 7.68 -18.43 9.72
C GLN A 74 6.16 -18.41 9.91
N GLY A 75 5.37 -18.58 8.85
CA GLY A 75 3.91 -18.48 8.88
C GLY A 75 3.39 -17.07 9.17
N THR A 76 4.25 -16.05 9.10
CA THR A 76 3.82 -14.65 9.20
C THR A 76 3.04 -14.25 7.95
N ALA A 77 3.51 -14.67 6.76
CA ALA A 77 2.70 -14.66 5.56
C ALA A 77 2.15 -16.08 5.31
N VAL A 78 0.90 -16.17 4.90
CA VAL A 78 0.26 -17.43 4.54
C VAL A 78 -0.41 -17.24 3.18
N SER A 79 -0.02 -18.05 2.20
CA SER A 79 -0.74 -18.09 0.94
C SER A 79 -2.06 -18.81 1.13
N ASP A 80 -3.15 -18.08 0.98
CA ASP A 80 -4.43 -18.73 0.74
C ASP A 80 -4.45 -19.21 -0.72
N LYS A 81 -4.48 -20.52 -0.91
CA LYS A 81 -4.53 -21.15 -2.24
C LYS A 81 -5.91 -20.99 -2.91
N GLY A 82 -6.87 -20.30 -2.27
CA GLY A 82 -8.16 -19.90 -2.83
C GLY A 82 -8.14 -18.54 -3.54
N GLU A 83 -9.32 -17.92 -3.68
CA GLU A 83 -9.49 -16.61 -4.35
C GLU A 83 -9.13 -15.41 -3.44
N ALA A 84 -8.82 -15.63 -2.16
CA ALA A 84 -8.76 -14.56 -1.15
C ALA A 84 -7.41 -13.81 -1.05
N GLY A 85 -6.35 -14.29 -1.71
CA GLY A 85 -5.01 -13.68 -1.67
C GLY A 85 -4.18 -14.02 -0.42
N ASP A 86 -2.92 -13.59 -0.38
CA ASP A 86 -2.03 -13.83 0.75
C ASP A 86 -2.48 -13.04 2.00
N ALA A 87 -2.41 -13.69 3.17
CA ALA A 87 -2.56 -13.03 4.47
C ALA A 87 -1.19 -12.69 5.09
N VAL A 88 -1.11 -11.57 5.82
CA VAL A 88 0.09 -11.14 6.57
C VAL A 88 -0.30 -10.93 8.03
N ALA A 89 0.39 -11.60 8.95
CA ALA A 89 0.10 -11.62 10.38
C ALA A 89 -1.37 -11.96 10.70
N GLY A 90 -1.96 -12.88 9.93
CA GLY A 90 -3.38 -13.26 10.05
C GLY A 90 -4.38 -12.26 9.47
N ILE A 91 -3.91 -11.20 8.79
CA ILE A 91 -4.73 -10.17 8.17
C ILE A 91 -4.70 -10.35 6.65
N SER A 92 -5.86 -10.52 6.02
CA SER A 92 -6.03 -10.58 4.55
C SER A 92 -6.70 -9.35 3.96
N GLU A 93 -7.25 -8.47 4.80
CA GLU A 93 -7.86 -7.23 4.38
C GLU A 93 -7.76 -6.15 5.47
N ILE A 94 -7.81 -4.89 5.05
CA ILE A 94 -7.83 -3.75 5.96
C ILE A 94 -9.05 -2.87 5.69
N HIS A 95 -9.64 -2.35 6.76
CA HIS A 95 -10.66 -1.31 6.66
C HIS A 95 -10.02 0.07 6.79
N VAL A 96 -10.12 0.87 5.72
CA VAL A 96 -9.64 2.25 5.69
C VAL A 96 -10.75 3.18 6.16
N GLU A 97 -10.48 3.89 7.26
CA GLU A 97 -11.37 4.88 7.87
C GLU A 97 -10.94 6.32 7.60
N GLU A 98 -9.67 6.55 7.29
CA GLU A 98 -9.11 7.90 7.18
C GLU A 98 -8.21 8.05 5.94
N ILE A 99 -8.14 9.28 5.43
CA ILE A 99 -7.11 9.73 4.48
C ILE A 99 -6.25 10.76 5.20
N TRP A 100 -4.92 10.65 5.07
CA TRP A 100 -3.98 11.57 5.69
C TRP A 100 -3.22 12.37 4.64
N LEU A 101 -3.00 13.66 4.91
CA LEU A 101 -2.01 14.47 4.19
C LEU A 101 -0.69 14.39 4.95
N VAL A 102 0.35 13.96 4.28
CA VAL A 102 1.66 13.72 4.88
C VAL A 102 2.72 14.50 4.13
N ARG A 103 3.55 15.25 4.84
CA ARG A 103 4.79 15.82 4.31
C ARG A 103 5.84 14.71 4.32
N SER A 104 6.17 14.20 3.14
CA SER A 104 7.07 13.05 2.95
C SER A 104 8.49 13.47 2.55
N GLU A 105 9.07 14.45 3.26
CA GLU A 105 10.45 14.91 3.02
C GLU A 105 11.44 14.11 3.86
N GLY A 106 12.54 13.65 3.23
CA GLY A 106 13.56 12.85 3.91
C GLY A 106 13.13 11.39 4.15
N PRO A 107 13.75 10.70 5.12
CA PRO A 107 13.47 9.30 5.39
C PRO A 107 12.09 9.11 6.04
N PRO A 108 11.47 7.92 5.92
CA PRO A 108 10.11 7.66 6.41
C PRO A 108 9.84 8.06 7.87
N GLU A 109 10.83 7.89 8.75
CA GLU A 109 10.76 8.28 10.16
C GLU A 109 10.68 9.80 10.39
N ALA A 110 11.05 10.61 9.40
CA ALA A 110 10.95 12.07 9.43
C ALA A 110 9.64 12.59 8.82
N TRP A 111 8.79 11.72 8.27
CA TRP A 111 7.54 12.14 7.65
C TRP A 111 6.55 12.66 8.69
N GLU A 112 5.89 13.76 8.33
CA GLU A 112 5.01 14.49 9.24
C GLU A 112 3.57 14.43 8.74
N VAL A 113 2.65 13.98 9.60
CA VAL A 113 1.21 14.04 9.29
C VAL A 113 0.72 15.47 9.50
N LEU A 114 0.28 16.12 8.43
CA LEU A 114 -0.21 17.49 8.45
C LEU A 114 -1.71 17.55 8.77
N GLU A 115 -2.51 16.66 8.16
CA GLU A 115 -3.97 16.63 8.29
C GLU A 115 -4.52 15.20 8.20
N LYS A 116 -5.69 14.98 8.79
CA LYS A 116 -6.42 13.70 8.74
C LYS A 116 -7.91 13.94 8.48
N TRP A 117 -8.48 13.20 7.53
CA TRP A 117 -9.91 13.23 7.22
C TRP A 117 -10.54 11.86 7.37
N LYS A 118 -11.63 11.78 8.14
CA LYS A 118 -12.46 10.58 8.22
C LYS A 118 -13.27 10.38 6.95
N LEU A 119 -13.11 9.23 6.32
CA LEU A 119 -13.91 8.80 5.19
C LEU A 119 -15.38 8.66 5.61
N GLY A 120 -16.29 9.13 4.76
CA GLY A 120 -17.74 9.08 5.00
C GLY A 120 -18.29 10.25 5.83
N THR A 121 -17.44 11.17 6.28
CA THR A 121 -17.88 12.41 6.94
C THR A 121 -17.74 13.57 5.97
N SER A 122 -18.77 14.43 5.87
CA SER A 122 -18.67 15.66 5.09
C SER A 122 -17.61 16.58 5.69
N ILE A 123 -16.70 17.10 4.88
CA ILE A 123 -15.76 18.13 5.31
C ILE A 123 -16.57 19.41 5.51
N SER A 124 -16.78 19.81 6.77
CA SER A 124 -17.34 21.11 7.08
C SER A 124 -16.37 22.18 6.61
N ARG A 125 -16.84 23.08 5.74
CA ARG A 125 -16.09 24.24 5.25
C ARG A 125 -15.93 25.29 6.34
#